data_AF-A0A1A8DLU0-F1
#
_entry.id   AF-A0A1A8DLU0-F1
#
_cell.length_a   1.000
_cell.length_b   1.000
_cell.length_c   1.000
_cell.angle_alpha   90.00
_cell.angle_beta   90.00
_cell.angle_gamma   90.00
#
_symmetry.space_group_name_H-M   'P 1'
#
loop_
_entity.id
_entity.type
_entity.pdbx_description
1 polymer ?
#
loop_
_entity_poly.entity_id
_entity_poly.type
_entity_poly.pdbx_seq_one_letter_code
_entity_poly.pdbx_strand_id
1 'polypeptide(L)'
;MELIQPKEPSSKHISLCHELHTLFQVMWSGKWALVSPFAMLHSVWQLIPAFRGYVQQDAQEFLCELLDKVTCLACSHRSNTVEPFWDLSLEFPERYHSNNRESAAQASCHLTEMLAKFTETEALEGNIYACDQCNSAKRRTSSKPVTLTEAQKQLMVYKLPQVLRLHLKRFRWSGRNHREKIGVHVSFDQLLNMEPYCCRESPPKSVPCSAPSSSSSVGLPRPKHFLYELSAVVMHHGKGFGSGHYTAYCYNTEGGFWVHCNDSKLDVCSVEEVCRAQAYILFYTRRVTQDKDRPL
;
A
#
# COMPACT_ATOMS: atom_id res chain seq x y z
N MET A 1 -37.83 -5.50 20.91
CA MET A 1 -36.41 -5.86 21.04
C MET A 1 -36.35 -7.35 21.36
N GLU A 2 -36.20 -8.18 20.35
CA GLU A 2 -35.86 -9.59 20.53
C GLU A 2 -34.55 -9.84 19.78
N LEU A 3 -33.48 -10.05 20.55
CA LEU A 3 -32.21 -10.55 20.07
C LEU A 3 -32.41 -12.03 19.73
N ILE A 4 -32.68 -12.32 18.45
CA ILE A 4 -32.66 -13.70 17.96
C ILE A 4 -31.21 -14.16 17.97
N GLN A 5 -30.82 -14.96 18.97
CA GLN A 5 -29.55 -15.67 18.96
C GLN A 5 -29.64 -16.87 17.99
N PRO A 6 -28.73 -17.00 17.01
CA PRO A 6 -28.71 -18.17 16.15
C PRO A 6 -28.16 -19.38 16.95
N LYS A 7 -28.87 -20.50 16.79
CA LYS A 7 -28.50 -21.86 17.23
C LYS A 7 -27.08 -22.21 16.74
N GLU A 8 -26.22 -22.74 17.61
CA GLU A 8 -24.86 -23.16 17.24
C GLU A 8 -24.86 -24.20 16.11
N PRO A 9 -24.09 -24.00 15.02
CA PRO A 9 -23.89 -25.02 14.02
C PRO A 9 -22.69 -25.91 14.37
N SER A 10 -22.94 -27.22 14.40
CA SER A 10 -21.99 -28.32 14.38
C SER A 10 -20.83 -28.10 13.38
N SER A 11 -19.58 -28.23 13.85
CA SER A 11 -18.34 -28.46 13.07
C SER A 11 -18.41 -28.03 11.60
N LYS A 12 -18.51 -26.72 11.35
CA LYS A 12 -18.37 -26.14 10.02
C LYS A 12 -16.97 -25.54 9.92
N HIS A 13 -16.25 -25.91 8.87
CA HIS A 13 -14.97 -25.31 8.50
C HIS A 13 -15.14 -23.79 8.45
N ILE A 14 -14.50 -23.07 9.37
CA ILE A 14 -14.64 -21.62 9.50
C ILE A 14 -13.87 -20.97 8.35
N SER A 15 -14.56 -20.20 7.53
CA SER A 15 -13.98 -19.52 6.38
C SER A 15 -14.20 -18.02 6.51
N LEU A 16 -13.12 -17.25 6.70
CA LEU A 16 -13.18 -15.78 6.69
C LEU A 16 -13.82 -15.25 5.40
N CYS A 17 -13.56 -15.92 4.28
CA CYS A 17 -14.14 -15.57 2.99
C CYS A 17 -15.67 -15.71 3.00
N HIS A 18 -16.21 -16.75 3.63
CA HIS A 18 -17.65 -16.95 3.74
C HIS A 18 -18.31 -15.89 4.63
N GLU A 19 -17.68 -15.55 5.76
CA GLU A 19 -18.21 -14.52 6.66
C GLU A 19 -18.14 -13.12 6.05
N LEU A 20 -17.04 -12.80 5.35
CA LEU A 20 -16.92 -11.56 4.58
C LEU A 20 -17.98 -11.47 3.48
N HIS A 21 -18.19 -12.55 2.73
CA HIS A 21 -19.22 -12.60 1.69
C HIS A 21 -20.61 -12.36 2.27
N THR A 22 -20.94 -13.04 3.37
CA THR A 22 -22.23 -12.89 4.06
C THR A 22 -22.42 -11.46 4.57
N LEU A 23 -21.39 -10.89 5.20
CA LEU A 23 -21.41 -9.50 5.67
C LEU A 23 -21.68 -8.53 4.50
N PHE A 24 -20.99 -8.69 3.37
CA PHE A 24 -21.22 -7.84 2.20
C PHE A 24 -22.63 -7.99 1.63
N GLN A 25 -23.16 -9.21 1.53
CA GLN A 25 -24.54 -9.41 1.08
C GLN A 25 -25.55 -8.70 1.97
N VAL A 26 -25.36 -8.74 3.30
CA VAL A 26 -26.25 -8.05 4.24
C VAL A 26 -26.10 -6.54 4.11
N MET A 27 -24.87 -6.01 4.07
CA MET A 27 -24.60 -4.58 3.92
C MET A 27 -25.17 -4.01 2.62
N TRP A 28 -25.01 -4.72 1.49
CA TRP A 28 -25.50 -4.30 0.17
C TRP A 28 -26.96 -4.69 -0.11
N SER A 29 -27.65 -5.32 0.83
CA SER A 29 -29.06 -5.69 0.63
C SER A 29 -30.03 -4.50 0.64
N GLY A 30 -29.59 -3.34 1.15
CA GLY A 30 -30.44 -2.15 1.38
C GLY A 30 -31.50 -2.33 2.47
N LYS A 31 -31.57 -3.50 3.12
CA LYS A 31 -32.61 -3.82 4.12
C LYS A 31 -32.31 -3.29 5.51
N TRP A 32 -31.04 -3.00 5.80
CA TRP A 32 -30.57 -2.69 7.14
C TRP A 32 -29.82 -1.36 7.14
N ALA A 33 -30.22 -0.46 8.03
CA ALA A 33 -29.51 0.81 8.22
C ALA A 33 -28.17 0.63 8.97
N LEU A 34 -28.05 -0.44 9.76
CA LEU A 34 -26.86 -0.77 10.54
C LEU A 34 -26.66 -2.29 10.56
N VAL A 35 -25.41 -2.73 10.39
CA VAL A 35 -25.02 -4.14 10.42
C VAL A 35 -23.86 -4.32 11.40
N SER A 36 -24.02 -5.22 12.36
CA SER A 36 -22.93 -5.59 13.26
C SER A 36 -22.14 -6.77 12.67
N PRO A 37 -20.82 -6.68 12.47
CA PRO A 37 -20.01 -7.73 11.86
C PRO A 37 -19.61 -8.84 12.85
N PHE A 38 -20.50 -9.21 13.79
CA PHE A 38 -20.17 -10.11 14.91
C PHE A 38 -19.62 -11.48 14.46
N ALA A 39 -20.23 -12.11 13.46
CA ALA A 39 -19.80 -13.43 12.96
C ALA A 39 -18.42 -13.37 12.29
N MET A 40 -18.15 -12.29 11.55
CA MET A 40 -16.84 -12.02 10.95
C MET A 40 -15.78 -11.77 12.02
N LEU A 41 -16.08 -10.95 13.04
CA LEU A 41 -15.18 -10.68 14.16
C LEU A 41 -14.81 -11.96 14.93
N HIS A 42 -15.81 -12.79 15.26
CA HIS A 42 -15.58 -14.05 15.94
C HIS A 42 -14.70 -15.01 15.13
N SER A 43 -14.91 -15.06 13.81
CA SER A 43 -14.10 -15.89 12.93
C SER A 43 -12.66 -15.40 12.83
N VAL A 44 -12.43 -14.08 12.81
CA VAL A 44 -11.08 -13.48 12.89
C VAL A 44 -10.40 -13.88 14.20
N TRP A 45 -11.08 -13.76 15.34
CA TRP A 45 -10.51 -14.12 16.65
C TRP A 45 -10.12 -15.60 16.78
N GLN A 46 -10.85 -16.48 16.11
CA GLN A 46 -10.57 -17.92 16.13
C GLN A 46 -9.42 -18.30 15.20
N LEU A 47 -9.32 -17.65 14.04
CA LEU A 47 -8.30 -17.98 13.03
C LEU A 47 -6.98 -17.23 13.23
N ILE A 48 -7.03 -16.03 13.81
CA ILE A 48 -5.87 -15.16 14.03
C ILE A 48 -5.87 -14.70 15.49
N PRO A 49 -5.29 -15.50 16.42
CA PRO A 49 -5.33 -15.23 17.85
C PRO A 49 -4.75 -13.87 18.26
N ALA A 50 -3.86 -13.28 17.45
CA ALA A 50 -3.30 -11.95 17.69
C ALA A 50 -4.35 -10.84 17.72
N PHE A 51 -5.46 -11.01 16.99
CA PHE A 51 -6.59 -10.07 16.98
C PHE A 51 -7.63 -10.37 18.07
N ARG A 52 -7.45 -11.44 18.87
CA ARG A 52 -8.43 -11.88 19.86
C ARG A 52 -8.61 -10.85 20.97
N GLY A 53 -9.86 -10.46 21.19
CA GLY A 53 -10.26 -9.53 22.24
C GLY A 53 -10.57 -8.14 21.71
N TYR A 54 -10.71 -7.19 22.62
CA TYR A 54 -11.24 -5.84 22.35
C TYR A 54 -10.15 -4.76 22.36
N VAL A 55 -8.88 -5.15 22.29
CA VAL A 55 -7.76 -4.22 22.21
C VAL A 55 -7.71 -3.60 20.81
N GLN A 56 -7.29 -2.34 20.71
CA GLN A 56 -7.12 -1.68 19.41
C GLN A 56 -6.00 -2.32 18.60
N GLN A 57 -6.19 -2.38 17.28
CA GLN A 57 -5.33 -3.06 16.33
C GLN A 57 -5.10 -2.15 15.12
N ASP A 58 -3.96 -2.32 14.44
CA ASP A 58 -3.66 -1.55 13.23
C ASP A 58 -4.33 -2.17 11.99
N ALA A 59 -4.88 -1.32 11.14
CA ALA A 59 -5.58 -1.71 9.91
C ALA A 59 -4.59 -1.94 8.74
N GLN A 60 -3.76 -2.98 8.81
CA GLN A 60 -2.82 -3.34 7.73
C GLN A 60 -3.18 -4.68 7.05
N GLU A 61 -2.95 -4.76 5.71
CA GLU A 61 -2.80 -5.95 4.82
C GLU A 61 -3.74 -6.01 3.59
N PHE A 62 -3.20 -6.01 2.36
CA PHE A 62 -3.75 -6.47 1.03
C PHE A 62 -2.57 -6.66 0.03
N LEU A 63 -2.67 -7.08 -1.26
CA LEU A 63 -1.50 -7.54 -2.09
C LEU A 63 -1.11 -6.66 -3.32
N CYS A 64 0.19 -6.52 -3.61
CA CYS A 64 0.88 -5.85 -4.75
C CYS A 64 2.25 -6.53 -5.14
N GLU A 65 3.02 -6.05 -6.16
CA GLU A 65 4.39 -6.55 -6.56
C GLU A 65 5.44 -5.43 -6.88
N LEU A 66 6.62 -5.44 -6.21
CA LEU A 66 7.72 -4.46 -6.29
C LEU A 66 8.92 -5.05 -7.04
N LEU A 67 9.70 -4.19 -7.69
CA LEU A 67 11.04 -4.51 -8.18
C LEU A 67 12.09 -3.90 -7.25
N ASP A 68 12.98 -4.73 -6.73
CA ASP A 68 14.23 -4.32 -6.06
C ASP A 68 15.40 -4.40 -7.05
N LYS A 69 16.00 -3.26 -7.37
CA LYS A 69 17.11 -3.12 -8.30
C LYS A 69 18.37 -2.71 -7.55
N VAL A 70 19.42 -3.51 -7.68
CA VAL A 70 20.75 -3.22 -7.12
C VAL A 70 21.78 -3.11 -8.26
N THR A 71 22.49 -1.99 -8.33
CA THR A 71 23.56 -1.72 -9.29
C THR A 71 24.90 -1.69 -8.56
N CYS A 72 25.79 -2.64 -8.85
CA CYS A 72 27.14 -2.65 -8.29
C CYS A 72 27.96 -1.47 -8.84
N LEU A 73 28.62 -0.70 -7.97
CA LEU A 73 29.46 0.43 -8.40
C LEU A 73 30.84 0.01 -8.90
N ALA A 74 31.29 -1.22 -8.61
CA ALA A 74 32.59 -1.71 -9.08
C ALA A 74 32.57 -2.23 -10.53
N CYS A 75 31.46 -2.84 -10.97
CA CYS A 75 31.36 -3.46 -12.29
C CYS A 75 30.12 -3.04 -13.10
N SER A 76 29.28 -2.16 -12.53
CA SER A 76 28.02 -1.70 -13.13
C SER A 76 27.00 -2.82 -13.40
N HIS A 77 27.21 -4.03 -12.88
CA HIS A 77 26.25 -5.12 -12.98
C HIS A 77 24.96 -4.78 -12.22
N ARG A 78 23.82 -5.10 -12.83
CA ARG A 78 22.49 -4.86 -12.29
C ARG A 78 21.84 -6.17 -11.91
N SER A 79 21.52 -6.31 -10.64
CA SER A 79 20.68 -7.39 -10.10
C SER A 79 19.27 -6.87 -9.88
N ASN A 80 18.28 -7.61 -10.36
CA ASN A 80 16.86 -7.26 -10.28
C ASN A 80 16.12 -8.42 -9.59
N THR A 81 15.43 -8.13 -8.50
CA THR A 81 14.56 -9.08 -7.79
C THR A 81 13.13 -8.55 -7.82
N VAL A 82 12.16 -9.38 -8.22
CA VAL A 82 10.74 -9.03 -8.13
C VAL A 82 10.17 -9.68 -6.88
N GLU A 83 9.61 -8.88 -5.99
CA GLU A 83 9.07 -9.35 -4.72
C GLU A 83 7.59 -8.97 -4.60
N PRO A 84 6.70 -9.90 -4.23
CA PRO A 84 5.34 -9.54 -3.84
C PRO A 84 5.40 -8.71 -2.55
N PHE A 85 4.61 -7.64 -2.49
CA PHE A 85 4.51 -6.79 -1.31
C PHE A 85 3.05 -6.49 -1.06
N TRP A 86 2.66 -6.25 0.18
CA TRP A 86 1.23 -6.12 0.50
C TRP A 86 0.75 -4.66 0.29
N ASP A 87 1.55 -3.70 0.70
CA ASP A 87 1.21 -2.29 0.60
C ASP A 87 2.42 -1.38 0.45
N LEU A 88 2.20 -0.19 -0.15
CA LEU A 88 3.22 0.84 -0.15
C LEU A 88 3.15 1.57 1.19
N SER A 89 3.97 1.12 2.13
CA SER A 89 4.18 1.76 3.42
C SER A 89 5.18 2.92 3.28
N LEU A 90 4.64 4.12 3.08
CA LEU A 90 5.39 5.34 2.81
C LEU A 90 5.92 5.97 4.10
N GLU A 91 7.22 6.22 4.11
CA GLU A 91 7.90 6.91 5.19
C GLU A 91 7.79 8.42 5.02
N PHE A 92 7.69 9.12 6.15
CA PHE A 92 7.79 10.57 6.15
C PHE A 92 9.26 10.97 5.93
N PRO A 93 9.54 11.93 5.05
CA PRO A 93 10.86 12.53 4.95
C PRO A 93 11.33 13.09 6.30
N GLU A 94 12.64 13.01 6.58
CA GLU A 94 13.19 13.31 7.91
C GLU A 94 12.82 14.68 8.49
N ARG A 95 12.67 15.67 7.61
CA ARG A 95 12.27 17.03 7.99
C ARG A 95 10.87 17.14 8.61
N TYR A 96 10.01 16.13 8.44
CA TYR A 96 8.69 16.06 9.07
C TYR A 96 8.68 15.31 10.41
N HIS A 97 9.83 14.77 10.84
CA HIS A 97 9.95 14.05 12.10
C HIS A 97 10.10 14.98 13.32
N SER A 98 10.51 16.23 13.12
CA SER A 98 10.66 17.19 14.21
C SER A 98 9.37 17.93 14.52
N ASN A 99 8.96 17.94 15.80
CA ASN A 99 7.83 18.73 16.30
C ASN A 99 8.12 20.25 16.41
N ASN A 100 9.20 20.74 15.81
CA ASN A 100 9.55 22.15 15.90
C ASN A 100 8.60 22.97 15.02
N ARG A 101 7.61 23.59 15.66
CA ARG A 101 6.48 24.29 15.03
C ARG A 101 6.91 25.42 14.09
N GLU A 102 8.12 25.93 14.24
CA GLU A 102 8.66 27.04 13.45
C GLU A 102 9.15 26.61 12.06
N SER A 103 9.62 25.37 11.85
CA SER A 103 10.00 24.85 10.52
C SER A 103 8.87 24.12 9.80
N ALA A 104 7.89 23.57 10.55
CA ALA A 104 6.78 22.80 10.00
C ALA A 104 5.71 23.67 9.29
N ALA A 105 5.74 24.99 9.49
CA ALA A 105 4.83 25.94 8.85
C ALA A 105 5.16 26.23 7.37
N GLN A 106 6.34 25.81 6.88
CA GLN A 106 6.85 26.29 5.59
C GLN A 106 6.83 25.27 4.44
N ALA A 107 6.55 23.98 4.70
CA ALA A 107 6.51 22.97 3.65
C ALA A 107 5.34 22.00 3.83
N SER A 108 4.40 22.00 2.88
CA SER A 108 3.39 20.95 2.75
C SER A 108 4.06 19.62 2.43
N CYS A 109 3.69 18.56 3.15
CA CYS A 109 4.08 17.19 2.78
C CYS A 109 3.14 16.72 1.67
N HIS A 110 3.65 16.33 0.51
CA HIS A 110 2.83 15.82 -0.59
C HIS A 110 2.94 14.31 -0.71
N LEU A 111 1.83 13.63 -1.01
CA LEU A 111 1.82 12.19 -1.26
C LEU A 111 2.81 11.80 -2.38
N THR A 112 2.87 12.60 -3.43
CA THR A 112 3.78 12.40 -4.57
C THR A 112 5.25 12.47 -4.18
N GLU A 113 5.57 13.28 -3.16
CA GLU A 113 6.91 13.37 -2.61
C GLU A 113 7.27 12.13 -1.78
N MET A 114 6.34 11.65 -0.97
CA MET A 114 6.52 10.40 -0.21
C MET A 114 6.71 9.20 -1.15
N LEU A 115 5.96 9.14 -2.26
CA LEU A 115 6.14 8.15 -3.32
C LEU A 115 7.49 8.30 -4.03
N ALA A 116 7.90 9.53 -4.34
CA ALA A 116 9.20 9.79 -4.95
C ALA A 116 10.34 9.32 -4.04
N LYS A 117 10.26 9.62 -2.74
CA LYS A 117 11.22 9.17 -1.73
C LYS A 117 11.26 7.65 -1.61
N PHE A 118 10.09 6.99 -1.66
CA PHE A 118 10.01 5.53 -1.65
C PHE A 118 10.74 4.89 -2.84
N THR A 119 10.69 5.52 -4.01
CA THR A 119 11.36 5.05 -5.24
C THR A 119 12.71 5.70 -5.53
N GLU A 120 13.27 6.43 -4.56
CA GLU A 120 14.57 7.08 -4.70
C GLU A 120 15.69 6.04 -4.78
N THR A 121 16.77 6.37 -5.50
CA THR A 121 17.97 5.55 -5.48
C THR A 121 18.77 5.85 -4.21
N GLU A 122 18.99 4.83 -3.38
CA GLU A 122 19.80 4.91 -2.17
C GLU A 122 21.19 4.29 -2.39
N ALA A 123 22.20 4.78 -1.68
CA ALA A 123 23.54 4.23 -1.70
C ALA A 123 23.71 3.14 -0.64
N LEU A 124 24.23 1.98 -1.05
CA LEU A 124 24.71 0.93 -0.16
C LEU A 124 26.21 1.16 0.08
N GLU A 125 26.51 2.11 0.96
CA GLU A 125 27.87 2.56 1.29
C GLU A 125 28.62 1.55 2.18
N GLY A 126 29.95 1.69 2.23
CA GLY A 126 30.78 0.94 3.18
C GLY A 126 31.14 -0.48 2.75
N ASN A 127 31.13 -0.76 1.44
CA ASN A 127 31.43 -2.07 0.86
C ASN A 127 30.65 -3.20 1.53
N ILE A 128 29.33 -3.14 1.49
CA ILE A 128 28.44 -4.14 2.10
C ILE A 128 27.81 -5.11 1.11
N TYR A 129 27.88 -4.82 -0.21
CA TYR A 129 27.20 -5.62 -1.23
C TYR A 129 28.12 -6.66 -1.88
N ALA A 130 27.75 -7.94 -1.80
CA ALA A 130 28.45 -9.04 -2.45
C ALA A 130 27.96 -9.26 -3.89
N CYS A 131 28.57 -8.56 -4.85
CA CYS A 131 28.16 -8.68 -6.26
C CYS A 131 28.47 -10.06 -6.86
N ASP A 132 27.47 -10.67 -7.50
CA ASP A 132 27.61 -12.00 -8.11
C ASP A 132 28.65 -12.06 -9.23
N GLN A 133 28.69 -11.03 -10.09
CA GLN A 133 29.67 -10.95 -11.18
C GLN A 133 31.09 -10.74 -10.67
N CYS A 134 31.31 -9.82 -9.72
CA CYS A 134 32.64 -9.59 -9.12
C CYS A 134 33.18 -10.83 -8.40
N ASN A 135 32.29 -11.69 -7.91
CA ASN A 135 32.64 -12.92 -7.20
C ASN A 135 32.51 -14.20 -8.06
N SER A 136 32.16 -14.08 -9.34
CA SER A 136 31.95 -15.22 -10.25
C SER A 136 33.22 -16.08 -10.44
N ALA A 137 34.37 -15.44 -10.69
CA ALA A 137 35.66 -16.10 -10.84
C ALA A 137 36.21 -16.66 -9.51
N LYS A 138 35.84 -16.04 -8.37
CA LYS A 138 36.33 -16.43 -7.03
C LYS A 138 35.61 -17.67 -6.49
N ARG A 139 34.33 -17.86 -6.83
CA ARG A 139 33.58 -19.08 -6.47
C ARG A 139 34.12 -20.37 -7.09
N ARG A 140 34.90 -20.29 -8.18
CA ARG A 140 35.52 -21.46 -8.84
C ARG A 140 36.80 -21.96 -8.15
N THR A 141 37.36 -21.17 -7.22
CA THR A 141 38.58 -21.52 -6.47
C THR A 141 38.34 -21.24 -4.98
N SER A 142 38.19 -22.27 -4.15
CA SER A 142 37.51 -22.17 -2.84
C SER A 142 38.25 -21.42 -1.72
N SER A 143 39.36 -20.72 -2.00
CA SER A 143 40.23 -20.13 -0.96
C SER A 143 40.22 -18.61 -0.88
N LYS A 144 39.57 -17.89 -1.80
CA LYS A 144 39.58 -16.42 -1.78
C LYS A 144 38.38 -15.84 -1.02
N PRO A 145 38.58 -14.84 -0.14
CA PRO A 145 37.48 -14.18 0.56
C PRO A 145 36.53 -13.47 -0.43
N VAL A 146 35.25 -13.41 -0.06
CA VAL A 146 34.22 -12.69 -0.81
C VAL A 146 34.59 -11.21 -0.87
N THR A 147 34.53 -10.62 -2.06
CA THR A 147 34.69 -9.18 -2.22
C THR A 147 33.36 -8.50 -2.11
N LEU A 148 33.29 -7.57 -1.17
CA LEU A 148 32.18 -6.66 -1.00
C LEU A 148 32.49 -5.36 -1.74
N THR A 149 31.43 -4.75 -2.26
CA THR A 149 31.48 -3.55 -3.08
C THR A 149 30.41 -2.58 -2.61
N GLU A 150 30.58 -1.31 -2.93
CA GLU A 150 29.48 -0.35 -2.88
C GLU A 150 28.49 -0.63 -4.00
N ALA A 151 27.23 -0.27 -3.77
CA ALA A 151 26.16 -0.43 -4.74
C ALA A 151 25.13 0.70 -4.61
N GLN A 152 24.31 0.87 -5.62
CA GLN A 152 23.10 1.67 -5.56
C GLN A 152 21.90 0.74 -5.53
N LYS A 153 20.92 1.02 -4.67
CA LYS A 153 19.67 0.28 -4.57
C LYS A 153 18.49 1.18 -4.91
N GLN A 154 17.48 0.65 -5.59
CA GLN A 154 16.27 1.37 -5.91
C GLN A 154 15.07 0.41 -5.91
N LEU A 155 14.02 0.76 -5.17
CA LEU A 155 12.73 0.12 -5.25
C LEU A 155 11.86 0.81 -6.31
N MET A 156 11.18 0.05 -7.14
CA MET A 156 10.28 0.58 -8.17
C MET A 156 9.01 -0.28 -8.26
N VAL A 157 7.88 0.33 -8.62
CA VAL A 157 6.64 -0.44 -8.84
C VAL A 157 6.76 -1.24 -10.14
N TYR A 158 6.77 -2.57 -10.04
CA TYR A 158 6.86 -3.45 -11.21
C TYR A 158 5.50 -3.65 -11.87
N LYS A 159 4.50 -3.96 -11.04
CA LYS A 159 3.13 -4.24 -11.48
C LYS A 159 2.13 -3.53 -10.57
N LEU A 160 1.28 -2.75 -11.21
CA LEU A 160 0.26 -1.94 -10.56
C LEU A 160 -1.02 -2.77 -10.27
N PRO A 161 -1.54 -2.75 -9.02
CA PRO A 161 -2.75 -3.49 -8.63
C PRO A 161 -4.03 -2.80 -9.11
N GLN A 162 -5.18 -3.49 -9.13
CA GLN A 162 -6.46 -2.81 -9.43
C GLN A 162 -6.84 -1.80 -8.32
N VAL A 163 -6.55 -2.14 -7.06
CA VAL A 163 -6.73 -1.27 -5.90
C VAL A 163 -5.37 -1.05 -5.27
N LEU A 164 -4.91 0.20 -5.26
CA LEU A 164 -3.66 0.63 -4.65
C LEU A 164 -3.93 1.09 -3.22
N ARG A 165 -3.26 0.45 -2.26
CA ARG A 165 -3.26 0.83 -0.85
C ARG A 165 -1.95 1.54 -0.51
N LEU A 166 -2.04 2.77 -0.04
CA LEU A 166 -0.92 3.56 0.45
C LEU A 166 -1.06 3.76 1.95
N HIS A 167 -0.13 3.21 2.73
CA HIS A 167 -0.08 3.40 4.17
C HIS A 167 0.92 4.50 4.50
N LEU A 168 0.50 5.50 5.29
CA LEU A 168 1.37 6.57 5.74
C LEU A 168 1.89 6.21 7.14
N LYS A 169 3.20 5.92 7.25
CA LYS A 169 3.86 5.49 8.50
C LYS A 169 3.94 6.62 9.53
N ARG A 170 2.80 7.00 10.09
CA ARG A 170 2.67 8.12 11.04
C ARG A 170 3.27 7.81 12.41
N PHE A 171 3.30 6.54 12.81
CA PHE A 171 3.85 6.14 14.09
C PHE A 171 5.32 5.80 13.95
N ARG A 172 6.14 6.40 14.81
CA ARG A 172 7.58 6.17 14.84
C ARG A 172 8.08 6.07 16.27
N TRP A 173 9.22 5.41 16.41
CA TRP A 173 10.02 5.48 17.62
C TRP A 173 10.90 6.74 17.56
N SER A 174 10.81 7.58 18.57
CA SER A 174 11.78 8.64 18.84
C SER A 174 12.77 8.19 19.91
N GLY A 175 13.98 8.78 19.88
CA GLY A 175 15.04 8.46 20.82
C GLY A 175 14.54 8.58 22.28
N ARG A 176 15.04 7.70 23.16
CA ARG A 176 14.60 7.50 24.57
C ARG A 176 13.29 6.71 24.76
N ASN A 177 13.04 5.69 23.94
CA ASN A 177 11.88 4.78 24.05
C ASN A 177 10.51 5.47 23.97
N HIS A 178 10.44 6.66 23.38
CA HIS A 178 9.17 7.35 23.19
C HIS A 178 8.59 6.97 21.82
N ARG A 179 7.26 6.76 21.78
CA ARG A 179 6.53 6.56 20.52
C ARG A 179 5.76 7.83 20.25
N GLU A 180 5.87 8.33 19.03
CA GLU A 180 5.20 9.56 18.61
C GLU A 180 4.42 9.33 17.32
N LYS A 181 3.40 10.17 17.13
CA LYS A 181 2.59 10.22 15.91
C LYS A 181 2.87 11.51 15.16
N ILE A 182 3.27 11.38 13.91
CA ILE A 182 3.47 12.50 13.00
C ILE A 182 2.10 13.10 12.63
N GLY A 183 1.89 14.33 13.07
CA GLY A 183 0.65 15.09 12.87
C GLY A 183 0.63 15.99 11.64
N VAL A 184 1.67 15.97 10.80
CA VAL A 184 1.70 16.78 9.57
C VAL A 184 0.61 16.31 8.61
N HIS A 185 -0.12 17.25 8.03
CA HIS A 185 -1.03 16.95 6.94
C HIS A 185 -0.23 16.49 5.71
N VAL A 186 -0.71 15.43 5.07
CA VAL A 186 -0.19 14.99 3.77
C VAL A 186 -1.22 15.40 2.75
N SER A 187 -0.82 16.28 1.82
CA SER A 187 -1.65 16.71 0.70
C SER A 187 -1.73 15.58 -0.32
N PHE A 188 -2.94 15.18 -0.66
CA PHE A 188 -3.26 14.19 -1.68
C PHE A 188 -4.48 14.63 -2.48
N ASP A 189 -4.51 14.23 -3.75
CA ASP A 189 -5.55 14.59 -4.69
C ASP A 189 -6.47 13.41 -4.97
N GLN A 190 -7.64 13.68 -5.54
CA GLN A 190 -8.54 12.63 -6.03
C GLN A 190 -7.90 11.77 -7.13
N LEU A 191 -6.99 12.35 -7.90
CA LEU A 191 -6.32 11.69 -9.01
C LEU A 191 -4.83 11.54 -8.71
N LEU A 192 -4.37 10.30 -8.81
CA LEU A 192 -2.97 9.95 -8.63
C LEU A 192 -2.42 9.36 -9.92
N ASN A 193 -1.32 9.93 -10.42
CA ASN A 193 -0.54 9.35 -11.51
C ASN A 193 0.63 8.55 -10.93
N MET A 194 0.61 7.23 -11.10
CA MET A 194 1.65 6.33 -10.64
C MET A 194 2.80 6.12 -11.62
N GLU A 195 2.72 6.67 -12.83
CA GLU A 195 3.72 6.48 -13.89
C GLU A 195 5.16 6.81 -13.45
N PRO A 196 5.44 7.91 -12.73
CA PRO A 196 6.81 8.26 -12.34
C PRO A 196 7.49 7.23 -11.43
N TYR A 197 6.70 6.44 -10.70
CA TYR A 197 7.17 5.50 -9.68
C TYR A 197 7.28 4.05 -10.21
N CYS A 198 6.96 3.84 -11.49
CA CYS A 198 6.92 2.52 -12.11
C CYS A 198 8.18 2.18 -12.90
N CYS A 199 8.48 0.89 -13.01
CA CYS A 199 9.56 0.39 -13.87
C CYS A 199 9.25 0.70 -15.35
N ARG A 200 10.15 1.44 -16.00
CA ARG A 200 10.07 1.73 -17.45
C ARG A 200 10.61 0.59 -18.32
N GLU A 201 11.38 -0.30 -17.73
CA GLU A 201 12.02 -1.42 -18.44
C GLU A 201 11.00 -2.50 -18.80
N SER A 202 10.98 -2.90 -20.07
CA SER A 202 10.35 -4.14 -20.50
C SER A 202 10.99 -5.32 -19.79
N PRO A 203 10.23 -6.38 -19.44
CA PRO A 203 10.81 -7.57 -18.81
C PRO A 203 12.02 -8.05 -19.60
N PRO A 204 13.11 -8.48 -18.93
CA PRO A 204 14.25 -9.04 -19.62
C PRO A 204 13.75 -10.20 -20.48
N LYS A 205 14.07 -10.18 -21.78
CA LYS A 205 13.84 -11.30 -22.69
C LYS A 205 14.68 -12.48 -22.17
N SER A 206 14.12 -13.30 -21.30
CA SER A 206 14.70 -14.59 -21.00
C SER A 206 14.42 -15.53 -22.17
N VAL A 207 15.47 -16.29 -22.52
CA VAL A 207 15.62 -17.37 -23.52
C VAL A 207 15.78 -16.99 -25.01
N PRO A 208 16.95 -17.29 -25.63
CA PRO A 208 17.07 -17.41 -27.08
C PRO A 208 16.50 -18.77 -27.51
N CYS A 209 15.20 -18.82 -27.77
CA CYS A 209 14.60 -19.96 -28.46
C CYS A 209 14.73 -19.72 -29.97
N SER A 210 15.65 -20.46 -30.59
CA SER A 210 15.82 -20.56 -32.04
C SER A 210 14.54 -21.14 -32.67
N ALA A 211 13.62 -20.28 -33.09
CA ALA A 211 12.53 -20.63 -33.99
C ALA A 211 12.47 -19.62 -35.13
N PRO A 212 12.24 -20.03 -36.39
CA PRO A 212 12.35 -19.15 -37.54
C PRO A 212 11.25 -18.09 -37.52
N SER A 213 11.66 -16.88 -37.90
CA SER A 213 10.86 -15.68 -38.08
C SER A 213 9.68 -15.87 -39.04
N SER A 214 8.45 -15.62 -38.55
CA SER A 214 7.30 -15.25 -39.38
C SER A 214 6.67 -13.96 -38.86
N SER A 215 6.92 -12.89 -39.62
CA SER A 215 6.09 -11.68 -39.81
C SER A 215 5.44 -11.00 -38.60
N SER A 216 6.09 -9.91 -38.15
CA SER A 216 5.47 -8.59 -37.89
C SER A 216 4.04 -8.56 -37.30
N SER A 217 3.91 -8.86 -36.01
CA SER A 217 2.86 -8.22 -35.21
C SER A 217 3.41 -6.90 -34.68
N VAL A 218 3.02 -5.79 -35.31
CA VAL A 218 3.18 -4.43 -34.75
C VAL A 218 2.60 -4.48 -33.34
N GLY A 219 3.47 -4.44 -32.33
CA GLY A 219 3.06 -4.54 -30.93
C GLY A 219 2.23 -3.32 -30.57
N LEU A 220 0.90 -3.49 -30.51
CA LEU A 220 0.06 -2.47 -29.90
C LEU A 220 0.61 -2.21 -28.48
N PRO A 221 0.87 -0.94 -28.11
CA PRO A 221 1.24 -0.64 -26.74
C PRO A 221 0.08 -1.09 -25.86
N ARG A 222 0.32 -2.05 -24.98
CA ARG A 222 -0.63 -2.31 -23.88
C ARG A 222 -0.78 -0.99 -23.13
N PRO A 223 -1.97 -0.40 -23.01
CA PRO A 223 -2.14 0.80 -22.19
C PRO A 223 -1.74 0.44 -20.77
N LYS A 224 -0.62 1.00 -20.29
CA LYS A 224 -0.28 0.93 -18.87
C LYS A 224 -1.18 1.96 -18.18
N HIS A 225 -2.21 1.48 -17.51
CA HIS A 225 -3.13 2.33 -16.75
C HIS A 225 -2.43 2.79 -15.47
N PHE A 226 -1.87 4.00 -15.50
CA PHE A 226 -1.16 4.60 -14.36
C PHE A 226 -2.04 5.53 -13.53
N LEU A 227 -3.24 5.86 -14.00
CA LEU A 227 -4.16 6.77 -13.34
C LEU A 227 -5.05 6.03 -12.35
N TYR A 228 -5.15 6.62 -11.17
CA TYR A 228 -5.84 6.09 -10.01
C TYR A 228 -6.79 7.15 -9.44
N GLU A 229 -7.99 6.74 -9.09
CA GLU A 229 -8.99 7.58 -8.42
C GLU A 229 -9.10 7.20 -6.95
N LEU A 230 -9.12 8.20 -6.08
CA LEU A 230 -9.30 8.01 -4.65
C LEU A 230 -10.68 7.37 -4.40
N SER A 231 -10.70 6.24 -3.68
CA SER A 231 -11.92 5.51 -3.36
C SER A 231 -12.21 5.47 -1.86
N ALA A 232 -11.18 5.55 -1.01
CA ALA A 232 -11.37 5.66 0.44
C ALA A 232 -10.16 6.29 1.14
N VAL A 233 -10.42 6.90 2.30
CA VAL A 233 -9.40 7.44 3.22
C VAL A 233 -9.70 6.95 4.62
N VAL A 234 -8.79 6.18 5.22
CA VAL A 234 -8.87 5.79 6.64
C VAL A 234 -8.09 6.81 7.45
N MET A 235 -8.69 7.31 8.53
CA MET A 235 -8.07 8.24 9.46
C MET A 235 -7.94 7.58 10.82
N HIS A 236 -6.82 7.86 11.48
CA HIS A 236 -6.64 7.54 12.88
C HIS A 236 -6.73 8.83 13.72
N HIS A 237 -7.62 8.87 14.70
CA HIS A 237 -7.76 9.94 15.68
C HIS A 237 -7.06 9.56 16.98
N GLY A 238 -6.43 10.52 17.66
CA GLY A 238 -5.67 10.27 18.89
C GLY A 238 -4.16 10.27 18.68
N LYS A 239 -3.44 10.23 19.81
CA LYS A 239 -1.97 10.40 19.88
C LYS A 239 -1.20 9.08 19.97
N GLY A 240 -1.82 8.04 20.54
CA GLY A 240 -1.17 6.77 20.84
C GLY A 240 -1.30 5.75 19.71
N PHE A 241 -0.43 4.74 19.72
CA PHE A 241 -0.56 3.56 18.86
C PHE A 241 -1.60 2.56 19.41
N GLY A 242 -1.63 2.37 20.73
CA GLY A 242 -2.56 1.45 21.39
C GLY A 242 -3.88 2.09 21.82
N SER A 243 -4.15 3.32 21.41
CA SER A 243 -5.37 4.06 21.74
C SER A 243 -5.68 5.14 20.71
N GLY A 244 -6.97 5.31 20.42
CA GLY A 244 -7.43 6.24 19.40
C GLY A 244 -8.80 5.84 18.86
N HIS A 245 -9.10 6.29 17.65
CA HIS A 245 -10.36 5.98 16.96
C HIS A 245 -10.15 5.97 15.47
N TYR A 246 -10.66 4.96 14.78
CA TYR A 246 -10.56 4.86 13.33
C TYR A 246 -11.89 5.27 12.68
N THR A 247 -11.80 6.10 11.65
CA THR A 247 -12.95 6.49 10.81
C THR A 247 -12.54 6.41 9.36
N ALA A 248 -13.51 6.37 8.44
CA ALA A 248 -13.21 6.29 7.02
C ALA A 248 -14.07 7.27 6.21
N TYR A 249 -13.47 7.90 5.20
CA TYR A 249 -14.22 8.43 4.08
C TYR A 249 -14.27 7.36 2.99
N CYS A 250 -15.46 7.08 2.47
CA CYS A 250 -15.67 6.10 1.41
C CYS A 250 -16.46 6.75 0.27
N TYR A 251 -16.03 6.54 -0.97
CA TYR A 251 -16.78 6.97 -2.13
C TYR A 251 -17.87 5.95 -2.46
N ASN A 252 -19.13 6.40 -2.50
CA ASN A 252 -20.25 5.57 -2.94
C ASN A 252 -20.34 5.63 -4.47
N THR A 253 -19.93 4.55 -5.16
CA THR A 253 -19.96 4.50 -6.62
C THR A 253 -21.37 4.48 -7.22
N GLU A 254 -22.36 3.94 -6.50
CA GLU A 254 -23.77 3.92 -6.96
C GLU A 254 -24.43 5.29 -6.78
N GLY A 255 -24.15 5.96 -5.67
CA GLY A 255 -24.70 7.26 -5.34
C GLY A 255 -23.95 8.45 -5.93
N GLY A 256 -22.66 8.28 -6.27
CA GLY A 256 -21.82 9.34 -6.80
C GLY A 256 -21.32 10.36 -5.76
N PHE A 257 -21.36 10.04 -4.47
CA PHE A 257 -21.00 10.96 -3.38
C PHE A 257 -20.07 10.32 -2.34
N TRP A 258 -19.37 11.17 -1.59
CA TRP A 258 -18.53 10.73 -0.46
C TRP A 258 -19.34 10.61 0.83
N VAL A 259 -18.99 9.62 1.64
CA VAL A 259 -19.59 9.37 2.95
C VAL A 259 -18.50 9.25 4.00
N HIS A 260 -18.65 9.96 5.10
CA HIS A 260 -17.89 9.77 6.32
C HIS A 260 -18.53 8.67 7.16
N CYS A 261 -17.83 7.55 7.29
CA CYS A 261 -18.19 6.41 8.11
C CYS A 261 -17.49 6.51 9.47
N ASN A 262 -18.28 6.76 10.52
CA ASN A 262 -17.84 6.78 11.90
C ASN A 262 -18.70 5.79 12.71
N ASP A 263 -18.27 4.53 12.73
CA ASP A 263 -19.01 3.39 13.28
C ASP A 263 -20.45 3.30 12.75
N SER A 264 -21.44 3.60 13.59
CA SER A 264 -22.86 3.57 13.24
C SER A 264 -23.36 4.88 12.61
N LYS A 265 -22.52 5.92 12.56
CA LYS A 265 -22.87 7.22 12.00
C LYS A 265 -22.30 7.37 10.59
N LEU A 266 -23.18 7.69 9.64
CA LEU A 266 -22.84 7.96 8.25
C LEU A 266 -23.27 9.39 7.90
N ASP A 267 -22.32 10.23 7.50
CA ASP A 267 -22.59 11.61 7.08
C ASP A 267 -22.07 11.82 5.64
N VAL A 268 -22.86 12.43 4.75
CA VAL A 268 -22.38 12.82 3.41
C VAL A 268 -21.37 13.95 3.56
N CYS A 269 -20.29 13.92 2.78
CA CYS A 269 -19.23 14.92 2.84
C CYS A 269 -18.78 15.38 1.45
N SER A 270 -18.10 16.52 1.41
CA SER A 270 -17.52 17.05 0.18
C SER A 270 -16.13 16.47 -0.08
N VAL A 271 -15.67 16.48 -1.32
CA VAL A 271 -14.34 15.95 -1.62
C VAL A 271 -13.22 16.82 -1.07
N GLU A 272 -13.47 18.12 -0.91
CA GLU A 272 -12.55 19.05 -0.24
C GLU A 272 -12.38 18.72 1.24
N GLU A 273 -13.42 18.20 1.90
CA GLU A 273 -13.33 17.68 3.28
C GLU A 273 -12.48 16.41 3.32
N VAL A 274 -12.69 15.51 2.35
CA VAL A 274 -11.91 14.27 2.20
C VAL A 274 -10.42 14.59 1.99
N CYS A 275 -10.08 15.48 1.06
CA CYS A 275 -8.69 15.87 0.78
C CYS A 275 -7.99 16.60 1.94
N ARG A 276 -8.74 17.21 2.87
CA ARG A 276 -8.19 17.84 4.09
C ARG A 276 -7.98 16.85 5.24
N ALA A 277 -8.40 15.60 5.10
CA ALA A 277 -8.31 14.60 6.15
C ALA A 277 -6.87 14.31 6.59
N GLN A 278 -6.69 13.97 7.87
CA GLN A 278 -5.43 13.40 8.37
C GLN A 278 -5.34 11.92 8.00
N ALA A 279 -5.12 11.65 6.70
CA ALA A 279 -5.09 10.31 6.14
C ALA A 279 -4.05 9.43 6.83
N TYR A 280 -4.43 8.22 7.22
CA TYR A 280 -3.54 7.18 7.70
C TYR A 280 -3.33 6.10 6.62
N ILE A 281 -4.41 5.71 5.93
CA ILE A 281 -4.37 4.84 4.75
C ILE A 281 -5.20 5.47 3.64
N LEU A 282 -4.66 5.48 2.43
CA LEU A 282 -5.36 5.90 1.22
C LEU A 282 -5.61 4.68 0.34
N PHE A 283 -6.83 4.56 -0.16
CA PHE A 283 -7.19 3.58 -1.18
C PHE A 283 -7.48 4.31 -2.47
N TYR A 284 -6.80 3.90 -3.53
CA TYR A 284 -7.11 4.34 -4.88
C TYR A 284 -7.49 3.15 -5.77
N THR A 285 -8.47 3.34 -6.64
CA THR A 285 -8.86 2.36 -7.65
C THR A 285 -8.38 2.79 -9.02
N ARG A 286 -7.77 1.85 -9.77
CA ARG A 286 -7.23 2.12 -11.10
C ARG A 286 -8.34 2.48 -12.08
N ARG A 287 -8.18 3.59 -12.82
CA ARG A 287 -9.10 3.99 -13.90
C ARG A 287 -9.10 2.96 -15.02
N VAL A 288 -10.27 2.42 -15.35
CA VAL A 288 -10.48 1.60 -16.54
C VAL A 288 -10.89 2.53 -17.68
N THR A 289 -10.15 2.56 -18.79
CA THR A 289 -10.37 3.49 -19.93
C THR A 289 -11.66 3.24 -20.73
N GLN A 290 -12.57 2.40 -20.23
CA GLN A 290 -13.91 2.28 -20.80
C GLN A 290 -14.90 3.31 -20.24
N ASP A 291 -14.50 4.14 -19.27
CA ASP A 291 -15.34 5.20 -18.76
C ASP A 291 -15.10 6.50 -19.55
N LYS A 292 -15.58 6.53 -20.81
CA LYS A 292 -15.55 7.74 -21.65
C LYS A 292 -16.61 8.78 -21.26
N ASP A 293 -17.49 8.47 -20.31
CA ASP A 293 -18.69 9.28 -20.02
C ASP A 293 -18.82 9.76 -18.57
N ARG A 294 -17.77 9.67 -17.73
CA ARG A 294 -17.82 10.21 -16.37
C ARG A 294 -17.35 11.68 -16.34
N PRO A 295 -18.23 12.68 -16.10
CA PRO A 295 -17.80 14.06 -15.97
C PRO A 295 -16.95 14.26 -14.71
N LEU A 296 -16.01 15.20 -14.81
CA LEU A 296 -15.10 15.66 -13.77
C LEU A 296 -15.83 16.22 -12.54
#